data_AF-A0A8X7CII9-F1
#
_entry.id   AF-A0A8X7CII9-F1
#
_cell.length_a   1.000
_cell.length_b   1.000
_cell.length_c   1.000
_cell.angle_alpha   90.00
_cell.angle_beta   90.00
_cell.angle_gamma   90.00
#
_symmetry.space_group_name_H-M   'P 1'
#
loop_
_entity.id
_entity.type
_entity.pdbx_description
1 polymer ?
#
loop_
_entity_poly.entity_id
_entity_poly.type
_entity_poly.pdbx_seq_one_letter_code
_entity_poly.pdbx_strand_id
1 'polypeptide(L)'
;MNVFQSLLVSKLTIIKTKPVVDSMQDLVSKTDVKGLAPIEVEIQEVLKDSGIPLYEEAWKKLESTISTSDEMLSEISYREVMEGKASIVHGQLILKSVLQEYFQTNGRCDFHLSENYFFPFPLLMGLRKTLPKEFQRKFNSG
;
A
#
# COMPACT_ATOMS: atom_id res chain seq x y z
N MET A 1 -17.40 -44.82 -2.47
CA MET A 1 -17.07 -43.39 -2.72
C MET A 1 -15.59 -43.32 -3.07
N ASN A 2 -15.28 -42.98 -4.32
CA ASN A 2 -13.90 -42.98 -4.82
C ASN A 2 -13.16 -41.73 -4.34
N VAL A 3 -11.92 -41.91 -3.87
CA VAL A 3 -10.98 -40.85 -3.43
C VAL A 3 -10.89 -39.67 -4.43
N PHE A 4 -11.15 -39.95 -5.71
CA PHE A 4 -11.24 -38.97 -6.79
C PHE A 4 -12.38 -37.96 -6.64
N GLN A 5 -13.57 -38.40 -6.20
CA GLN A 5 -14.73 -37.52 -6.02
C GLN A 5 -14.53 -36.59 -4.82
N SER A 6 -13.93 -37.08 -3.73
CA SER A 6 -13.59 -36.26 -2.56
C SER A 6 -12.52 -35.21 -2.88
N LEU A 7 -11.50 -35.55 -3.69
CA LEU A 7 -10.48 -34.60 -4.15
C LEU A 7 -11.04 -33.55 -5.11
N LEU A 8 -11.97 -33.95 -5.99
CA LEU A 8 -12.61 -33.04 -6.93
C LEU A 8 -13.51 -32.03 -6.21
N VAL A 9 -14.35 -32.50 -5.28
CA VAL A 9 -15.20 -31.63 -4.45
C VAL A 9 -14.33 -30.69 -3.62
N SER A 10 -13.25 -31.18 -3.01
CA SER A 10 -12.28 -30.36 -2.28
C SER A 10 -11.64 -29.29 -3.17
N LYS A 11 -11.16 -29.64 -4.37
CA LYS A 11 -10.59 -28.64 -5.30
C LYS A 11 -11.59 -27.62 -5.84
N LEU A 12 -12.88 -27.98 -5.95
CA LEU A 12 -13.94 -27.08 -6.37
C LEU A 12 -14.48 -26.20 -5.22
N THR A 13 -14.32 -26.63 -3.96
CA THR A 13 -14.68 -25.85 -2.75
C THR A 13 -13.52 -25.01 -2.21
N ILE A 14 -12.28 -25.28 -2.62
CA ILE A 14 -11.19 -24.34 -2.42
C ILE A 14 -11.50 -23.11 -3.28
N ILE A 15 -12.17 -22.14 -2.66
CA ILE A 15 -12.10 -20.75 -3.10
C ILE A 15 -10.60 -20.45 -3.09
N LYS A 16 -9.99 -20.32 -4.28
CA LYS A 16 -8.62 -19.85 -4.38
C LYS A 16 -8.58 -18.52 -3.62
N THR A 17 -7.95 -18.53 -2.45
CA THR A 17 -7.69 -17.32 -1.69
C THR A 17 -6.98 -16.38 -2.65
N LYS A 18 -7.62 -15.25 -2.97
CA LYS A 18 -7.00 -14.20 -3.78
C LYS A 18 -5.67 -13.83 -3.10
N PRO A 19 -4.62 -13.45 -3.86
CA PRO A 19 -3.34 -13.07 -3.27
C PRO A 19 -3.48 -11.74 -2.53
N VAL A 20 -4.03 -11.77 -1.32
CA VAL A 20 -4.21 -10.61 -0.46
C VAL A 20 -2.87 -10.27 0.17
N VAL A 21 -2.48 -8.99 0.10
CA VAL A 21 -1.30 -8.45 0.78
C VAL A 21 -1.80 -7.58 1.92
N ASP A 22 -1.71 -8.10 3.16
CA ASP A 22 -2.20 -7.43 4.36
C ASP A 22 -1.10 -6.90 5.26
N SER A 23 0.11 -7.41 5.08
CA SER A 23 1.27 -7.07 5.90
C SER A 23 2.51 -6.89 5.04
N MET A 24 3.55 -6.26 5.60
CA MET A 24 4.84 -6.18 4.94
C MET A 24 5.45 -7.57 4.72
N GLN A 25 5.18 -8.51 5.62
CA GLN A 25 5.58 -9.91 5.47
C GLN A 25 4.92 -10.58 4.26
N ASP A 26 3.64 -10.28 4.01
CA ASP A 26 2.93 -10.76 2.81
C ASP A 26 3.52 -10.16 1.54
N LEU A 27 3.86 -8.88 1.57
CA LEU A 27 4.49 -8.21 0.44
C LEU A 27 5.82 -8.87 0.10
N VAL A 28 6.66 -9.16 1.09
CA VAL A 28 7.97 -9.79 0.85
C VAL A 28 7.83 -11.24 0.41
N SER A 29 6.97 -12.02 1.07
CA SER A 29 6.83 -13.46 0.82
C SER A 29 6.19 -13.82 -0.52
N LYS A 30 5.30 -12.98 -1.06
CA LYS A 30 4.58 -13.25 -2.31
C LYS A 30 5.37 -12.81 -3.54
N THR A 31 6.19 -13.68 -4.12
CA THR A 31 7.04 -13.36 -5.29
C THR A 31 6.27 -12.90 -6.52
N ASP A 32 5.03 -13.40 -6.69
CA ASP A 32 4.22 -13.16 -7.90
C ASP A 32 3.46 -11.82 -7.88
N VAL A 33 3.49 -11.10 -6.75
CA VAL A 33 2.84 -9.80 -6.58
C VAL A 33 3.89 -8.70 -6.56
N LYS A 34 3.90 -7.80 -7.53
CA LYS A 34 4.80 -6.63 -7.53
C LYS A 34 4.32 -5.57 -6.53
N GLY A 35 5.25 -4.93 -5.83
CA GLY A 35 4.91 -3.76 -5.01
C GLY A 35 5.02 -2.50 -5.85
N LEU A 36 4.05 -1.60 -5.76
CA LEU A 36 4.07 -0.28 -6.39
C LEU A 36 4.12 0.78 -5.29
N ALA A 37 5.03 1.74 -5.38
CA ALA A 37 5.14 2.83 -4.40
C ALA A 37 5.46 4.15 -5.12
N PRO A 38 4.99 5.30 -4.59
CA PRO A 38 5.34 6.60 -5.12
C PRO A 38 6.80 6.96 -4.81
N ILE A 39 7.37 7.90 -5.57
CA ILE A 39 8.64 8.56 -5.22
C ILE A 39 8.39 9.49 -4.01
N GLU A 40 8.44 8.92 -2.80
CA GLU A 40 8.31 9.63 -1.54
C GLU A 40 9.54 9.36 -0.67
N VAL A 41 10.14 10.45 -0.15
CA VAL A 41 11.34 10.38 0.70
C VAL A 41 11.01 9.61 1.98
N GLU A 42 9.80 9.79 2.50
CA GLU A 42 9.33 9.18 3.73
C GLU A 42 9.22 7.65 3.59
N ILE A 43 8.74 7.14 2.46
CA ILE A 43 8.68 5.69 2.21
C ILE A 43 10.10 5.12 2.10
N GLN A 44 10.99 5.85 1.42
CA GLN A 44 12.38 5.45 1.31
C GLN A 44 13.07 5.40 2.68
N GLU A 45 12.96 6.45 3.50
CA GLU A 45 13.56 6.48 4.84
C GLU A 45 13.00 5.37 5.74
N VAL A 46 11.69 5.13 5.70
CA VAL A 46 11.02 4.12 6.53
C VAL A 46 11.36 2.70 6.15
N LEU A 47 11.68 2.43 4.88
CA LEU A 47 11.94 1.07 4.41
C LEU A 47 13.43 0.78 4.25
N LYS A 48 14.16 1.67 3.58
CA LYS A 48 15.58 1.50 3.25
C LYS A 48 16.49 1.69 4.46
N ASP A 49 16.25 2.73 5.26
CA ASP A 49 17.14 3.13 6.36
C ASP A 49 16.58 2.70 7.73
N SER A 50 15.67 1.74 7.73
CA SER A 50 14.91 1.29 8.91
C SER A 50 15.73 0.50 9.93
N GLY A 51 16.79 -0.19 9.50
CA GLY A 51 17.51 -1.18 10.29
C GLY A 51 16.70 -2.44 10.62
N ILE A 52 15.49 -2.60 10.05
CA ILE A 52 14.63 -3.76 10.21
C ILE A 52 14.78 -4.63 8.95
N PRO A 53 15.30 -5.87 9.05
CA PRO A 53 15.58 -6.71 7.87
C PRO A 53 14.37 -6.91 6.95
N LEU A 54 13.17 -7.06 7.53
CA LEU A 54 11.93 -7.21 6.77
C LEU A 54 11.63 -5.98 5.88
N TYR A 55 11.90 -4.79 6.37
CA TYR A 55 11.59 -3.54 5.66
C TYR A 55 12.63 -3.26 4.58
N GLU A 56 13.89 -3.62 4.83
CA GLU A 56 14.95 -3.56 3.81
C GLU A 56 14.69 -4.55 2.66
N GLU A 57 14.17 -5.75 2.96
CA GLU A 57 13.73 -6.71 1.94
C GLU A 57 12.53 -6.19 1.14
N ALA A 58 11.56 -5.55 1.81
CA ALA A 58 10.45 -4.89 1.14
C ALA A 58 10.94 -3.75 0.22
N TRP A 59 11.91 -2.95 0.67
CA TRP A 59 12.53 -1.90 -0.14
C TRP A 59 13.13 -2.46 -1.43
N LYS A 60 13.91 -3.54 -1.35
CA LYS A 60 14.51 -4.18 -2.55
C LYS A 60 13.47 -4.60 -3.58
N LYS A 61 12.28 -5.00 -3.12
CA LYS A 61 11.16 -5.36 -4.00
C LYS A 61 10.48 -4.16 -4.64
N LEU A 62 10.45 -3.02 -3.94
CA LEU A 62 9.81 -1.79 -4.37
C LEU A 62 10.72 -0.92 -5.24
N GLU A 63 12.05 -0.97 -5.04
CA GLU A 63 13.02 -0.07 -5.65
C GLU A 63 12.94 -0.03 -7.19
N SER A 64 12.65 -1.18 -7.82
CA SER A 64 12.52 -1.27 -9.29
C SER A 64 11.20 -0.72 -9.86
N THR A 65 10.23 -0.42 -9.00
CA THR A 65 8.84 -0.11 -9.35
C THR A 65 8.37 1.19 -8.71
N ILE A 66 9.31 2.00 -8.22
CA ILE A 66 9.03 3.35 -7.73
C ILE A 66 8.74 4.24 -8.94
N SER A 67 7.59 4.90 -8.91
CA SER A 67 7.15 5.80 -9.98
C SER A 67 6.45 7.03 -9.40
N THR A 68 6.06 7.96 -10.26
CA THR A 68 5.23 9.09 -9.79
C THR A 68 3.88 8.60 -9.28
N SER A 69 3.25 9.33 -8.36
CA SER A 69 1.94 8.96 -7.83
C SER A 69 0.89 8.82 -8.93
N ASP A 70 0.95 9.64 -9.99
CA ASP A 70 0.03 9.58 -11.13
C ASP A 70 0.19 8.28 -11.95
N GLU A 71 1.43 7.86 -12.20
CA GLU A 71 1.70 6.59 -12.89
C GLU A 71 1.29 5.39 -12.03
N MET A 72 1.58 5.47 -10.72
CA MET A 72 1.27 4.43 -9.75
C MET A 72 -0.24 4.26 -9.54
N LEU A 73 -1.01 5.36 -9.55
CA LEU A 73 -2.48 5.41 -9.41
C LEU A 73 -3.20 5.44 -10.76
N SER A 74 -2.57 4.90 -11.80
CA SER A 74 -3.18 4.81 -13.12
C SER A 74 -4.16 3.64 -13.25
N GLU A 75 -5.04 3.70 -14.25
CA GLU A 75 -5.95 2.61 -14.61
C GLU A 75 -5.24 1.27 -14.89
N ILE A 76 -3.99 1.33 -15.37
CA ILE A 76 -3.17 0.14 -15.61
C ILE A 76 -2.84 -0.52 -14.27
N SER A 77 -2.34 0.26 -13.31
CA SER A 77 -2.02 -0.21 -11.97
C SER A 77 -3.24 -0.77 -11.25
N TYR A 78 -4.40 -0.10 -11.36
CA TYR A 78 -5.66 -0.61 -10.82
C TYR A 78 -6.03 -1.98 -11.38
N ARG A 79 -5.88 -2.18 -12.69
CA ARG A 79 -6.13 -3.48 -13.31
C ARG A 79 -5.19 -4.55 -12.80
N GLU A 80 -3.91 -4.25 -12.67
CA GLU A 80 -2.93 -5.20 -12.16
C GLU A 80 -3.19 -5.57 -10.68
N VAL A 81 -3.65 -4.62 -9.87
CA VAL A 81 -4.09 -4.89 -8.49
C VAL A 81 -5.34 -5.78 -8.47
N MET A 82 -6.35 -5.49 -9.31
CA MET A 82 -7.56 -6.31 -9.40
C MET A 82 -7.28 -7.74 -9.88
N GLU A 83 -6.28 -7.92 -10.75
CA GLU A 83 -5.80 -9.22 -11.21
C GLU A 83 -4.92 -9.95 -10.18
N GLY A 84 -4.59 -9.30 -9.06
CA GLY A 84 -3.73 -9.86 -8.01
C GLY A 84 -2.25 -9.93 -8.41
N LYS A 85 -1.82 -9.13 -9.38
CA LYS A 85 -0.44 -9.04 -9.87
C LYS A 85 0.35 -7.94 -9.18
N ALA A 86 -0.32 -6.96 -8.59
CA ALA A 86 0.31 -5.81 -7.94
C ALA A 86 -0.34 -5.48 -6.59
N SER A 87 0.43 -4.81 -5.72
CA SER A 87 -0.04 -4.18 -4.49
C SER A 87 0.52 -2.77 -4.38
N ILE A 88 -0.32 -1.80 -4.05
CA ILE A 88 0.07 -0.39 -3.92
C ILE A 88 0.38 -0.07 -2.46
N VAL A 89 1.54 0.56 -2.23
CA VAL A 89 2.00 1.04 -0.93
C VAL A 89 1.97 2.57 -0.95
N HIS A 90 1.09 3.16 -0.16
CA HIS A 90 0.96 4.62 -0.04
C HIS A 90 0.30 5.00 1.29
N GLY A 91 0.45 6.26 1.70
CA GLY A 91 -0.30 6.85 2.81
C GLY A 91 -1.82 6.58 2.74
N GLN A 92 -2.39 6.22 3.89
CA GLN A 92 -3.79 5.80 4.02
C GLN A 92 -4.80 6.80 3.47
N LEU A 93 -4.62 8.10 3.76
CA LEU A 93 -5.58 9.13 3.37
C LEU A 93 -5.70 9.21 1.85
N ILE A 94 -4.58 9.07 1.15
CA ILE A 94 -4.52 9.10 -0.32
C ILE A 94 -5.23 7.87 -0.87
N LEU A 95 -4.91 6.68 -0.38
CA LEU A 95 -5.59 5.45 -0.80
C LEU A 95 -7.11 5.51 -0.56
N LYS A 96 -7.55 6.03 0.58
CA LYS A 96 -8.98 6.20 0.87
C LYS A 96 -9.66 7.17 -0.10
N SER A 97 -9.03 8.31 -0.41
CA SER A 97 -9.56 9.29 -1.37
C SER A 97 -9.72 8.65 -2.74
N VAL A 98 -8.66 7.98 -3.21
CA VAL A 98 -8.64 7.29 -4.52
C VAL A 98 -9.71 6.21 -4.61
N LEU A 99 -9.84 5.36 -3.58
CA LEU A 99 -10.85 4.31 -3.57
C LEU A 99 -12.28 4.86 -3.55
N GLN A 100 -12.49 5.99 -2.86
CA GLN A 100 -13.77 6.69 -2.86
C GLN A 100 -14.10 7.26 -4.24
N GLU A 101 -13.15 7.93 -4.89
CA GLU A 101 -13.30 8.44 -6.26
C GLU A 101 -13.57 7.30 -7.24
N TYR A 102 -12.80 6.21 -7.16
CA TYR A 102 -12.99 5.02 -7.98
C TYR A 102 -14.39 4.43 -7.83
N PHE A 103 -14.90 4.33 -6.59
CA PHE A 103 -16.24 3.86 -6.31
C PHE A 103 -17.32 4.78 -6.91
N GLN A 104 -17.15 6.10 -6.78
CA GLN A 104 -18.08 7.07 -7.35
C GLN A 104 -18.15 6.98 -8.89
N THR A 105 -17.01 6.72 -9.54
CA THR A 105 -16.95 6.58 -11.00
C THR A 105 -17.48 5.23 -11.50
N ASN A 106 -17.17 4.13 -10.81
CA ASN A 106 -17.43 2.77 -11.31
C ASN A 106 -18.65 2.08 -10.67
N GLY A 107 -19.21 2.65 -9.60
CA GLY A 107 -20.32 2.07 -8.84
C GLY A 107 -19.97 0.80 -8.04
N ARG A 108 -18.71 0.35 -8.10
CA ARG A 108 -18.18 -0.80 -7.37
C ARG A 108 -16.71 -0.59 -7.00
N CYS A 109 -16.29 -1.23 -5.92
CA CYS A 109 -14.91 -1.19 -5.45
C CYS A 109 -14.54 -2.59 -4.94
N ASP A 110 -13.73 -3.31 -5.74
CA ASP A 110 -13.29 -4.68 -5.45
C ASP A 110 -11.85 -4.70 -4.86
N PHE A 111 -11.36 -3.55 -4.42
CA PHE A 111 -10.04 -3.40 -3.81
C PHE A 111 -10.07 -3.79 -2.34
N HIS A 112 -8.95 -4.35 -1.89
CA HIS A 112 -8.70 -4.65 -0.49
C HIS A 112 -7.71 -3.65 0.08
N LEU A 113 -8.02 -3.08 1.24
CA LEU A 113 -7.11 -2.21 1.99
C LEU A 113 -6.59 -2.99 3.20
N SER A 114 -5.28 -3.00 3.40
CA SER A 114 -4.66 -3.68 4.54
C SER A 114 -5.22 -3.19 5.87
N GLU A 115 -5.52 -4.10 6.78
CA GLU A 115 -6.10 -3.75 8.10
C GLU A 115 -5.12 -2.99 8.99
N ASN A 116 -3.81 -3.24 8.84
CA ASN A 116 -2.78 -2.70 9.71
C ASN A 116 -1.87 -1.72 8.98
N TYR A 117 -1.54 -0.60 9.64
CA TYR A 117 -0.47 0.29 9.19
C TYR A 117 0.87 -0.36 9.51
N PHE A 118 1.76 -0.43 8.52
CA PHE A 118 3.16 -0.78 8.78
C PHE A 118 3.97 0.42 9.29
N PHE A 119 3.54 1.65 8.97
CA PHE A 119 4.13 2.88 9.50
C PHE A 119 3.13 4.07 9.48
N PRO A 120 2.92 4.80 10.59
CA PRO A 120 2.08 5.99 10.62
C PRO A 120 2.87 7.26 10.21
N PHE A 121 2.46 7.93 9.14
CA PHE A 121 3.04 9.22 8.74
C PHE A 121 2.33 10.40 9.40
N PRO A 122 3.02 11.23 10.21
CA PRO A 122 2.44 12.46 10.75
C PRO A 122 2.38 13.56 9.67
N LEU A 123 1.23 14.22 9.54
CA LEU A 123 1.12 15.45 8.76
C LEU A 123 1.67 16.63 9.58
N LEU A 124 2.74 17.24 9.10
CA LEU A 124 3.42 18.35 9.79
C LEU A 124 3.24 19.66 9.02
N MET A 125 3.09 20.76 9.75
CA MET A 125 3.08 22.11 9.18
C MET A 125 4.40 22.82 9.48
N GLY A 126 5.07 23.30 8.42
CA GLY A 126 6.29 24.07 8.53
C GLY A 126 6.02 25.57 8.63
N LEU A 127 6.70 26.25 9.55
CA LEU A 127 6.72 27.71 9.63
C LEU A 127 8.10 28.28 9.30
N ARG A 128 8.13 29.50 8.76
CA ARG A 128 9.38 30.23 8.55
C ARG A 128 10.05 30.52 9.89
N LYS A 129 11.31 30.11 10.05
CA LYS A 129 12.10 30.27 11.29
C LYS A 129 12.26 31.73 11.76
N THR A 130 12.16 32.70 10.85
CA THR A 130 12.32 34.13 11.16
C THR A 130 11.06 34.78 11.74
N LEU A 131 9.94 34.05 11.86
CA LEU A 131 8.73 34.60 12.48
C LEU A 131 8.99 34.92 13.96
N PRO A 132 8.35 35.97 14.52
CA PRO A 132 8.46 36.27 15.94
C PRO A 132 8.15 35.05 16.81
N LYS A 133 8.92 34.83 17.88
CA LYS A 133 8.74 33.68 18.79
C LYS A 133 7.33 33.62 19.38
N GLU A 134 6.70 34.77 19.61
CA GLU A 134 5.31 34.87 20.08
C GLU A 134 4.33 34.26 19.09
N PHE A 135 4.50 34.54 17.80
CA PHE A 135 3.67 33.96 16.74
C PHE A 135 3.88 32.45 16.64
N GLN A 136 5.13 32.00 16.67
CA GLN A 136 5.46 30.57 16.64
C GLN A 136 4.83 29.82 17.83
N ARG A 137 4.88 30.41 19.03
CA ARG A 137 4.24 29.84 20.23
C ARG A 137 2.73 29.76 20.07
N LYS A 138 2.09 30.82 19.57
CA LYS A 138 0.65 30.85 19.31
C LYS A 138 0.22 29.81 18.28
N PHE A 139 0.98 29.66 17.19
CA PHE A 139 0.72 28.65 16.18
C PHE A 139 0.84 27.22 16.74
N ASN A 140 1.88 26.96 17.54
CA ASN A 140 2.10 25.64 18.15
C ASN A 140 1.04 25.28 19.21
N SER A 141 0.36 26.26 19.81
CA SER A 141 -0.68 26.01 20.81
C SER A 141 -2.07 25.70 20.24
N GLY A 142 -2.27 25.85 18.93
CA GLY A 142 -3.59 25.75 18.28
C GLY A 142 -4.32 27.07 18.28
#